data_AF-A0A9D5DMK3-F1
#
_entry.id   AF-A0A9D5DMK3-F1
#
_cell.length_a   1.000
_cell.length_b   1.000
_cell.length_c   1.000
_cell.angle_alpha   90.00
_cell.angle_beta   90.00
_cell.angle_gamma   90.00
#
_symmetry.space_group_name_H-M   'P 1'
#
loop_
_entity.id
_entity.type
_entity.pdbx_description
1 polymer ?
#
loop_
_entity_poly.entity_id
_entity_poly.type
_entity_poly.pdbx_seq_one_letter_code
_entity_poly.pdbx_strand_id
1 'polypeptide(L)'
;MQLSRMVHFHKTLGDKTRIQIISMLKAGPLHNGAIAGKLGLTPPTISHHLTKLKEIDVIYQRRDKNTIYFHLNESKLEQMAEAIIRIGGDDRFEYFDVTIEEKASVVKSFFNREGMLSHLPAQRKKRLIILEVIARQFDEGRQYAETDVNQVIKRYNSDFATIRRELIMSHFMYRNEQQYELNPKEMWPV
;
A
#
# COMPACT_ATOMS: atom_id res chain seq x y z
N MET A 1 15.26 -3.77 11.38
CA MET A 1 14.96 -2.98 10.16
C MET A 1 13.45 -2.67 10.15
N GLN A 2 13.00 -1.56 9.54
CA GLN A 2 11.59 -1.14 9.52
C GLN A 2 10.64 -2.27 9.04
N LEU A 3 11.08 -3.06 8.06
CA LEU A 3 10.40 -4.28 7.58
C LEU A 3 10.13 -5.31 8.69
N SER A 4 11.10 -5.57 9.57
CA SER A 4 10.96 -6.54 10.67
C SER A 4 9.87 -6.12 11.67
N ARG A 5 9.77 -4.82 11.99
CA ARG A 5 8.75 -4.27 12.88
C ARG A 5 7.36 -4.42 12.28
N MET A 6 7.23 -4.15 10.99
CA MET A 6 5.98 -4.26 10.26
C MET A 6 5.53 -5.71 10.08
N VAL A 7 6.45 -6.64 9.79
CA VAL A 7 6.14 -8.09 9.78
C VAL A 7 5.67 -8.53 11.16
N HIS A 8 6.31 -8.08 12.24
CA HIS A 8 5.90 -8.41 13.60
C HIS A 8 4.50 -7.85 13.93
N PHE A 9 4.21 -6.60 13.54
CA PHE A 9 2.88 -6.00 13.68
C PHE A 9 1.79 -6.83 12.98
N HIS A 10 1.97 -7.18 11.70
CA HIS A 10 0.97 -7.94 10.95
C HIS A 10 0.80 -9.37 11.48
N LYS A 11 1.89 -10.05 11.85
CA LYS A 11 1.83 -11.37 12.51
C LYS A 11 1.07 -11.30 13.83
N THR A 12 1.28 -10.25 14.63
CA THR A 12 0.55 -10.05 15.87
C THR A 12 -0.93 -9.77 15.57
N LEU A 13 -1.27 -8.92 14.59
CA LEU A 13 -2.67 -8.63 14.26
C LEU A 13 -3.43 -9.79 13.58
N GLY A 14 -2.73 -10.77 12.99
CA GLY A 14 -3.31 -11.96 12.37
C GLY A 14 -3.96 -12.96 13.35
N ASP A 15 -4.67 -12.47 14.37
CA ASP A 15 -5.36 -13.24 15.40
C ASP A 15 -6.70 -12.59 15.73
N LYS A 16 -7.78 -13.38 15.62
CA LYS A 16 -9.15 -12.92 15.79
C LYS A 16 -9.39 -12.25 17.14
N THR A 17 -8.90 -12.84 18.23
CA THR A 17 -9.09 -12.32 19.58
C THR A 17 -8.40 -10.98 19.75
N ARG A 18 -7.19 -10.80 19.20
CA ARG A 18 -6.49 -9.50 19.25
C ARG A 18 -7.20 -8.41 18.47
N ILE A 19 -7.77 -8.72 17.30
CA ILE A 19 -8.61 -7.77 16.55
C ILE A 19 -9.86 -7.39 17.33
N GLN A 20 -10.53 -8.36 17.97
CA GLN A 20 -11.68 -8.08 18.83
C GLN A 20 -11.30 -7.17 20.02
N ILE A 21 -10.17 -7.41 20.68
CA ILE A 21 -9.65 -6.55 21.75
C ILE A 21 -9.44 -5.12 21.25
N ILE A 22 -8.81 -4.93 20.09
CA ILE A 22 -8.61 -3.61 19.48
C ILE A 22 -9.94 -2.91 19.23
N SER A 23 -10.91 -3.62 18.64
CA SER A 23 -12.25 -3.08 18.38
C SER A 23 -12.95 -2.62 19.66
N MET A 24 -12.82 -3.39 20.75
CA MET A 24 -13.39 -3.01 22.04
C MET A 24 -12.69 -1.80 22.66
N LEU A 25 -11.36 -1.73 22.57
CA LEU A 25 -10.58 -0.61 23.09
C LEU A 25 -10.77 0.68 22.28
N LYS A 26 -11.18 0.59 21.02
CA LYS A 26 -11.62 1.74 20.21
C LYS A 26 -12.91 2.39 20.75
N ALA A 27 -13.78 1.61 21.40
CA ALA A 27 -14.98 2.14 22.06
C ALA A 27 -14.69 2.76 23.44
N GLY A 28 -13.51 2.48 24.01
CA GLY A 28 -13.06 3.04 25.29
C GLY A 28 -12.12 2.11 26.05
N PRO A 29 -11.40 2.63 27.06
CA PRO A 29 -10.45 1.83 27.83
C PRO A 29 -11.13 0.77 28.68
N LEU A 30 -10.53 -0.42 28.75
CA LEU A 30 -11.05 -1.56 29.50
C LEU A 30 -9.95 -2.20 30.34
N HIS A 31 -10.33 -2.75 31.50
CA HIS A 31 -9.43 -3.58 32.30
C HIS A 31 -9.47 -5.05 31.84
N ASN A 32 -8.44 -5.82 32.18
CA ASN A 32 -8.27 -7.22 31.73
C ASN A 32 -9.53 -8.09 31.96
N GLY A 33 -10.08 -8.06 33.18
CA GLY A 33 -11.28 -8.84 33.52
C GLY A 33 -12.52 -8.50 32.67
N ALA A 34 -12.73 -7.24 32.29
CA ALA A 34 -13.87 -6.83 31.47
C ALA A 34 -13.74 -7.36 30.04
N ILE A 35 -12.53 -7.33 29.48
CA ILE A 35 -12.22 -7.90 28.17
C ILE A 35 -12.44 -9.42 28.20
N ALA A 36 -11.95 -10.10 29.23
CA ALA A 36 -12.11 -11.53 29.45
C ALA A 36 -13.59 -11.94 29.50
N GLY A 37 -14.40 -11.24 30.31
CA GLY A 37 -15.84 -11.50 30.41
C GLY A 37 -16.58 -11.29 29.09
N LYS A 38 -16.30 -10.20 28.36
CA LYS A 38 -16.94 -9.90 27.07
C LYS A 38 -16.57 -10.88 25.95
N LEU A 39 -15.37 -11.47 25.99
CA LEU A 39 -14.91 -12.43 24.99
C LEU A 39 -15.12 -13.90 25.40
N GLY A 40 -15.63 -14.15 26.61
CA GLY A 40 -15.81 -15.52 27.12
C GLY A 40 -14.49 -16.27 27.33
N LEU A 41 -13.41 -15.54 27.66
CA LEU A 41 -12.06 -16.08 27.82
C LEU A 41 -11.54 -15.87 29.25
N THR A 42 -10.45 -16.55 29.60
CA THR A 42 -9.85 -16.39 30.93
C THR A 42 -8.96 -15.14 31.01
N PRO A 43 -8.82 -14.51 32.20
CA PRO A 43 -7.91 -13.38 32.38
C PRO A 43 -6.44 -13.66 32.04
N PRO A 44 -5.87 -14.87 32.30
CA PRO A 44 -4.55 -15.23 31.80
C PRO A 44 -4.44 -15.25 30.28
N THR A 45 -5.45 -15.79 29.58
CA THR A 45 -5.51 -15.79 28.11
C THR A 45 -5.50 -14.35 27.58
N ILE A 46 -6.34 -13.47 28.13
CA ILE A 46 -6.38 -12.07 27.72
C ILE A 46 -5.07 -11.35 28.05
N SER A 47 -4.46 -11.59 29.22
CA SER A 47 -3.14 -11.06 29.55
C SER A 47 -2.10 -11.41 28.48
N HIS A 48 -2.11 -12.64 27.95
CA HIS A 48 -1.22 -13.03 26.86
C HIS A 48 -1.43 -12.18 25.60
N HIS A 49 -2.69 -12.00 25.18
CA HIS A 49 -3.02 -11.15 24.03
C HIS A 49 -2.66 -9.67 24.27
N LEU A 50 -2.91 -9.13 25.45
CA LEU A 50 -2.58 -7.76 25.82
C LEU A 50 -1.05 -7.54 25.82
N THR A 51 -0.27 -8.49 26.32
CA THR A 51 1.20 -8.44 26.23
C THR A 51 1.67 -8.36 24.77
N LYS A 52 1.14 -9.21 23.89
CA LYS A 52 1.49 -9.19 22.46
C LYS A 52 1.11 -7.88 21.77
N LEU A 53 -0.06 -7.33 22.08
CA LEU A 53 -0.49 -6.02 21.57
C LEU A 53 0.39 -4.88 22.11
N LYS A 54 0.86 -4.98 23.35
CA LYS A 54 1.78 -4.01 23.94
C LYS A 54 3.18 -4.08 23.33
N GLU A 55 3.67 -5.27 22.98
CA GLU A 55 4.96 -5.46 22.29
C GLU A 55 5.06 -4.70 20.95
N ILE A 56 3.92 -4.49 20.27
CA ILE A 56 3.85 -3.73 19.01
C ILE A 56 3.38 -2.27 19.21
N ASP A 57 3.30 -1.80 20.46
CA ASP A 57 2.90 -0.45 20.87
C ASP A 57 1.47 -0.02 20.49
N VAL A 58 0.61 -0.94 20.04
CA VAL A 58 -0.78 -0.58 19.64
C VAL A 58 -1.70 -0.38 20.84
N ILE A 59 -1.29 -0.84 22.03
CA ILE A 59 -1.97 -0.51 23.28
C ILE A 59 -0.97 -0.01 24.31
N TYR A 60 -1.46 0.78 25.26
CA TYR A 60 -0.73 1.12 26.48
C TYR A 60 -1.64 0.90 27.69
N GLN A 61 -1.03 0.86 28.88
CA GLN A 61 -1.75 0.67 30.12
C GLN A 61 -1.64 1.90 31.02
N ARG A 62 -2.72 2.22 31.72
CA ARG A 62 -2.72 3.22 32.80
C ARG A 62 -3.27 2.58 34.06
N ARG A 63 -2.71 2.99 35.19
CA ARG A 63 -3.20 2.57 36.50
C ARG A 63 -4.12 3.66 37.03
N ASP A 64 -5.34 3.28 37.35
CA ASP A 64 -6.29 4.09 38.10
C ASP A 64 -6.58 3.35 39.41
N LYS A 65 -6.07 3.91 40.51
CA LYS A 65 -6.08 3.28 41.85
C LYS A 65 -5.49 1.86 41.80
N ASN A 66 -6.34 0.85 42.02
CA ASN A 66 -5.95 -0.55 42.06
C ASN A 66 -6.19 -1.29 40.73
N THR A 67 -6.73 -0.61 39.71
CA THR A 67 -7.13 -1.23 38.45
C THR A 67 -6.22 -0.74 37.31
N ILE A 68 -5.78 -1.70 36.48
CA ILE A 68 -5.05 -1.40 35.25
C ILE A 68 -6.04 -1.39 34.09
N TYR A 69 -6.12 -0.24 33.42
CA TYR A 69 -6.90 -0.05 32.20
C TYR A 69 -5.97 -0.05 31.00
N PHE A 70 -6.39 -0.75 29.95
CA PHE A 70 -5.73 -0.75 28.66
C PHE A 70 -6.42 0.25 27.75
N HIS A 71 -5.61 0.98 27.00
CA HIS A 71 -6.03 2.00 26.06
C HIS A 71 -5.47 1.65 24.68
N LEU A 72 -6.24 1.96 23.64
CA LEU A 72 -5.75 1.88 22.26
C LEU A 72 -4.83 3.06 21.96
N ASN A 73 -3.68 2.78 21.36
CA ASN A 73 -2.84 3.80 20.74
C ASN A 73 -3.27 3.98 19.29
N GLU A 74 -4.29 4.82 19.07
CA GLU A 74 -4.91 4.98 17.75
C GLU A 74 -3.92 5.46 16.69
N SER A 75 -3.13 6.47 17.02
CA SER A 75 -2.10 7.00 16.12
C SER A 75 -1.08 5.92 15.73
N LYS A 76 -0.69 5.04 16.66
CA LYS A 76 0.24 3.96 16.35
C LYS A 76 -0.39 2.87 15.49
N LEU A 77 -1.64 2.51 15.78
CA LEU A 77 -2.39 1.55 14.99
C LEU A 77 -2.54 2.04 13.55
N GLU A 78 -2.97 3.29 13.35
CA GLU A 78 -3.12 3.93 12.05
C GLU A 78 -1.79 4.01 11.30
N GLN A 79 -0.74 4.53 11.95
CA GLN A 79 0.60 4.60 11.36
C GLN A 79 1.09 3.25 10.84
N MET A 80 0.87 2.17 11.60
CA MET A 80 1.39 0.85 11.24
C MET A 80 0.50 0.10 10.25
N ALA A 81 -0.82 0.34 10.28
CA ALA A 81 -1.75 -0.15 9.27
C ALA A 81 -1.50 0.53 7.92
N GLU A 82 -1.22 1.83 7.89
CA GLU A 82 -0.90 2.54 6.66
C GLU A 82 0.52 2.28 6.17
N ALA A 83 1.45 1.92 7.07
CA ALA A 83 2.83 1.65 6.69
C ALA A 83 2.96 0.57 5.61
N ILE A 84 2.05 -0.42 5.56
CA ILE A 84 2.06 -1.45 4.51
C ILE A 84 1.74 -0.88 3.13
N ILE A 85 0.86 0.12 3.08
CA ILE A 85 0.46 0.83 1.86
C ILE A 85 1.61 1.71 1.36
N ARG A 86 2.43 2.22 2.29
CA ARG A 86 3.61 3.05 2.00
C ARG A 86 4.88 2.23 1.72
N ILE A 87 4.83 0.89 1.75
CA ILE A 87 5.99 0.05 1.41
C ILE A 87 6.37 0.32 -0.05
N GLY A 88 7.60 0.75 -0.27
CA GLY A 88 8.14 0.96 -1.61
C GLY A 88 7.99 2.38 -2.16
N GLY A 89 7.50 3.36 -1.38
CA GLY A 89 7.55 4.77 -1.78
C GLY A 89 6.93 5.73 -0.76
N ASP A 90 7.73 6.68 -0.27
CA ASP A 90 7.28 7.81 0.56
C ASP A 90 6.34 8.75 -0.23
N ASP A 91 5.23 9.12 0.43
CA ASP A 91 4.49 10.38 0.37
C ASP A 91 3.72 10.86 -0.89
N ARG A 92 3.55 10.11 -1.99
CA ARG A 92 2.82 10.67 -3.18
C ARG A 92 1.88 9.78 -3.98
N PHE A 93 1.14 8.88 -3.36
CA PHE A 93 0.00 8.25 -4.06
C PHE A 93 -1.33 8.83 -3.59
N GLU A 94 -1.63 10.05 -4.08
CA GLU A 94 -3.01 10.32 -4.49
C GLU A 94 -3.36 9.25 -5.54
N TYR A 95 -4.04 8.19 -5.11
CA TYR A 95 -4.81 7.37 -6.04
C TYR A 95 -5.80 8.33 -6.69
N PHE A 96 -5.58 8.58 -7.97
CA PHE A 96 -6.50 9.39 -8.72
C PHE A 96 -7.73 8.54 -8.97
N ASP A 97 -8.88 8.92 -8.40
CA ASP A 97 -10.15 8.40 -8.89
C ASP A 97 -10.33 8.91 -10.32
N VAL A 98 -10.14 8.01 -11.29
CA VAL A 98 -10.25 8.30 -12.72
C VAL A 98 -11.37 7.47 -13.28
N THR A 99 -12.44 8.12 -13.74
CA THR A 99 -13.55 7.40 -14.38
C THR A 99 -13.11 6.86 -15.75
N ILE A 100 -13.86 5.87 -16.25
CA ILE A 100 -13.63 5.28 -17.58
C ILE A 100 -13.72 6.37 -18.66
N GLU A 101 -14.66 7.31 -18.52
CA GLU A 101 -14.84 8.43 -19.45
C GLU A 101 -13.65 9.38 -19.42
N GLU A 102 -13.11 9.68 -18.23
CA GLU A 102 -11.93 10.53 -18.09
C GLU A 102 -10.69 9.85 -18.69
N LYS A 103 -10.47 8.55 -18.44
CA LYS A 103 -9.40 7.76 -19.08
C LYS A 103 -9.52 7.83 -20.60
N ALA A 104 -10.72 7.56 -21.15
CA ALA A 104 -10.96 7.57 -22.59
C ALA A 104 -10.71 8.93 -23.23
N SER A 105 -11.14 10.01 -22.58
CA SER A 105 -10.94 11.39 -23.04
C SER A 105 -9.45 11.76 -23.10
N VAL A 106 -8.69 11.41 -22.05
CA VAL A 106 -7.25 11.64 -22.01
C VAL A 106 -6.54 10.83 -23.10
N VAL A 107 -6.82 9.54 -23.23
CA VAL A 107 -6.21 8.70 -24.28
C VAL A 107 -6.46 9.28 -25.66
N LYS A 108 -7.71 9.66 -25.98
CA LYS A 108 -8.07 10.28 -27.26
C LYS A 108 -7.36 11.61 -27.53
N SER A 109 -6.99 12.35 -26.49
CA SER A 109 -6.34 13.65 -26.61
C SER A 109 -4.84 13.55 -26.90
N PHE A 110 -4.17 12.47 -26.46
CA PHE A 110 -2.72 12.34 -26.53
C PHE A 110 -2.23 11.30 -27.56
N PHE A 111 -3.05 10.28 -27.84
CA PHE A 111 -2.79 9.31 -28.91
C PHE A 111 -3.42 9.76 -30.21
N ASN A 112 -2.66 9.66 -31.30
CA ASN A 112 -3.18 9.90 -32.65
C ASN A 112 -4.00 8.69 -33.15
N ARG A 113 -4.57 8.78 -34.37
CA ARG A 113 -5.36 7.70 -34.98
C ARG A 113 -4.57 6.40 -35.23
N GLU A 114 -3.25 6.49 -35.29
CA GLU A 114 -2.34 5.36 -35.50
C GLU A 114 -1.87 4.73 -34.18
N GLY A 115 -2.29 5.28 -33.02
CA GLY A 115 -1.86 4.81 -31.71
C GLY A 115 -0.50 5.35 -31.26
N MET A 116 0.04 6.37 -31.92
CA MET A 116 1.27 7.05 -31.51
C MET A 116 0.97 8.14 -30.48
N LEU A 117 1.69 8.11 -29.37
CA LEU A 117 1.69 9.15 -28.34
C LEU A 117 2.51 10.34 -28.83
N SER A 118 1.90 11.52 -28.87
CA SER A 118 2.62 12.74 -29.27
C SER A 118 3.73 13.13 -28.28
N HIS A 119 3.36 13.28 -27.00
CA HIS A 119 4.26 13.60 -25.89
C HIS A 119 3.59 13.17 -24.57
N LEU A 120 4.39 13.00 -23.52
CA LEU A 120 3.85 12.75 -22.20
C LEU A 120 3.14 14.00 -21.64
N PRO A 121 1.92 13.86 -21.06
CA PRO A 121 1.23 14.98 -20.45
C PRO A 121 2.05 15.62 -19.31
N ALA A 122 2.05 16.95 -19.24
CA ALA A 122 2.67 17.67 -18.13
C ALA A 122 1.95 17.43 -16.79
N GLN A 123 0.60 17.37 -16.82
CA GLN A 123 -0.23 17.09 -15.63
C GLN A 123 -0.06 15.64 -15.16
N ARG A 124 0.27 15.47 -13.87
CA ARG A 124 0.55 14.15 -13.26
C ARG A 124 -0.56 13.13 -13.50
N LYS A 125 -1.82 13.44 -13.16
CA LYS A 125 -2.99 12.55 -13.34
C LYS A 125 -3.07 11.99 -14.77
N LYS A 126 -3.03 12.89 -15.77
CA LYS A 126 -3.09 12.51 -17.19
C LYS A 126 -1.89 11.67 -17.62
N ARG A 127 -0.70 11.99 -17.10
CA ARG A 127 0.52 11.23 -17.38
C ARG A 127 0.40 9.79 -16.90
N LEU A 128 -0.10 9.58 -15.68
CA LEU A 128 -0.29 8.24 -15.12
C LEU A 128 -1.29 7.41 -15.94
N ILE A 129 -2.37 8.01 -16.43
CA ILE A 129 -3.33 7.34 -17.35
C ILE A 129 -2.62 6.86 -18.63
N ILE A 130 -1.76 7.70 -19.22
CA ILE A 130 -1.00 7.32 -20.42
C ILE A 130 0.01 6.21 -20.11
N LEU A 131 0.71 6.30 -18.97
CA LEU A 131 1.66 5.27 -18.55
C LEU A 131 0.97 3.94 -18.26
N GLU A 132 -0.24 3.94 -17.70
CA GLU A 132 -1.05 2.74 -17.49
C GLU A 132 -1.34 2.01 -18.81
N VAL A 133 -1.73 2.75 -19.86
CA VAL A 133 -2.00 2.17 -21.18
C VAL A 133 -0.76 1.49 -21.76
N ILE A 134 0.41 2.09 -21.58
CA ILE A 134 1.70 1.53 -22.02
C ILE A 134 2.10 0.33 -21.16
N ALA A 135 1.95 0.43 -19.83
CA ALA A 135 2.29 -0.64 -18.87
C ALA A 135 1.47 -1.92 -19.13
N ARG A 136 0.19 -1.78 -19.53
CA ARG A 136 -0.68 -2.91 -19.90
C ARG A 136 -0.20 -3.71 -21.13
N GLN A 137 0.81 -3.23 -21.86
CA GLN A 137 1.39 -3.95 -23.01
C GLN A 137 2.48 -4.93 -22.61
N PHE A 138 2.87 -4.96 -21.34
CA PHE A 138 3.84 -5.88 -20.79
C PHE A 138 3.13 -7.06 -20.11
N ASP A 139 3.69 -8.25 -20.27
CA ASP A 139 3.25 -9.46 -19.58
C ASP A 139 3.62 -9.40 -18.08
N GLU A 140 2.67 -9.74 -17.21
CA GLU A 140 2.87 -9.83 -15.75
C GLU A 140 3.83 -10.98 -15.37
N GLY A 141 4.68 -10.75 -14.37
CA GLY A 141 5.66 -11.74 -13.89
C GLY A 141 6.81 -12.04 -14.86
N ARG A 142 6.84 -11.39 -16.03
CA ARG A 142 7.92 -11.51 -17.01
C ARG A 142 8.99 -10.46 -16.76
N GLN A 143 10.24 -10.91 -16.78
CA GLN A 143 11.41 -10.04 -16.76
C GLN A 143 11.81 -9.64 -18.18
N TYR A 144 12.15 -8.36 -18.35
CA TYR A 144 12.53 -7.76 -19.62
C TYR A 144 13.91 -7.14 -19.53
N ALA A 145 14.73 -7.37 -20.55
CA ALA A 145 15.93 -6.58 -20.73
C ALA A 145 15.55 -5.15 -21.14
N GLU A 146 16.44 -4.20 -20.88
CA GLU A 146 16.22 -2.80 -21.26
C GLU A 146 15.90 -2.63 -22.76
N THR A 147 16.53 -3.43 -23.62
CA THR A 147 16.29 -3.43 -25.07
C THR A 147 14.86 -3.82 -25.42
N ASP A 148 14.29 -4.80 -24.70
CA ASP A 148 12.93 -5.29 -24.94
C ASP A 148 11.90 -4.25 -24.49
N VAL A 149 12.14 -3.65 -23.33
CA VAL A 149 11.33 -2.53 -22.83
C VAL A 149 11.31 -1.39 -23.83
N ASN A 150 12.46 -1.02 -24.38
CA ASN A 150 12.55 0.03 -25.39
C ASN A 150 11.78 -0.32 -26.65
N GLN A 151 11.81 -1.59 -27.10
CA GLN A 151 11.08 -2.03 -28.29
C GLN A 151 9.57 -1.93 -28.10
N VAL A 152 9.05 -2.29 -26.92
CA VAL A 152 7.63 -2.14 -26.60
C VAL A 152 7.23 -0.66 -26.62
N ILE A 153 7.99 0.19 -25.93
CA ILE A 153 7.68 1.62 -25.83
C ILE A 153 7.78 2.35 -27.19
N LYS A 154 8.74 1.96 -28.04
CA LYS A 154 8.94 2.55 -29.39
C LYS A 154 7.72 2.44 -30.30
N ARG A 155 6.81 1.51 -30.04
CA ARG A 155 5.52 1.40 -30.76
C ARG A 155 4.58 2.58 -30.49
N TYR A 156 4.85 3.34 -29.43
CA TYR A 156 4.02 4.46 -28.99
C TYR A 156 4.75 5.79 -29.08
N ASN A 157 6.05 5.85 -28.77
CA ASN A 157 6.80 7.10 -28.80
C ASN A 157 8.30 6.86 -29.02
N SER A 158 8.96 7.75 -29.76
CA SER A 158 10.40 7.67 -30.04
C SER A 158 11.27 8.01 -28.81
N ASP A 159 10.77 8.79 -27.85
CA ASP A 159 11.40 9.04 -26.55
C ASP A 159 11.09 7.91 -25.55
N PHE A 160 11.57 6.71 -25.91
CA PHE A 160 11.41 5.53 -25.08
C PHE A 160 12.15 5.65 -23.75
N ALA A 161 13.25 6.42 -23.70
CA ALA A 161 14.06 6.57 -22.51
C ALA A 161 13.33 7.34 -21.41
N THR A 162 12.60 8.41 -21.76
CA THR A 162 11.79 9.17 -20.81
C THR A 162 10.62 8.33 -20.30
N ILE A 163 9.85 7.68 -21.18
CA ILE A 163 8.72 6.84 -20.77
C ILE A 163 9.19 5.70 -19.87
N ARG A 164 10.30 5.02 -20.20
CA ARG A 164 10.86 3.96 -19.37
C ARG A 164 11.24 4.46 -17.98
N ARG A 165 11.85 5.64 -17.88
CA ARG A 165 12.17 6.27 -16.60
C ARG A 165 10.90 6.56 -15.81
N GLU A 166 9.87 7.10 -16.46
CA GLU A 166 8.59 7.44 -15.83
C GLU A 166 7.81 6.20 -15.38
N LEU A 167 7.89 5.07 -16.09
CA LEU A 167 7.30 3.79 -15.67
C LEU A 167 7.90 3.30 -14.34
N ILE A 168 9.21 3.50 -14.15
CA ILE A 168 9.87 3.22 -12.85
C ILE A 168 9.47 4.26 -11.81
N MET A 169 9.63 5.55 -12.12
CA MET A 169 9.38 6.64 -11.17
C MET A 169 7.93 6.71 -10.70
N SER A 170 7.00 6.24 -11.52
CA SER A 170 5.56 6.17 -11.21
C SER A 170 5.13 4.80 -10.71
N HIS A 171 6.08 3.88 -10.47
CA HIS A 171 5.85 2.57 -9.87
C HIS A 171 4.92 1.64 -10.67
N PHE A 172 4.86 1.78 -11.99
CA PHE A 172 4.27 0.75 -12.86
C PHE A 172 5.22 -0.43 -13.07
N MET A 173 6.52 -0.17 -13.00
CA MET A 173 7.58 -1.16 -13.12
C MET A 173 8.63 -0.94 -12.03
N TYR A 174 9.36 -2.00 -11.71
CA TYR A 174 10.60 -1.89 -10.98
C TYR A 174 11.77 -2.37 -11.84
N ARG A 175 12.99 -1.97 -11.47
CA ARG A 175 14.22 -2.37 -12.14
C ARG A 175 15.19 -2.98 -11.14
N ASN A 176 15.64 -4.21 -11.38
CA ASN A 176 16.64 -4.90 -10.56
C ASN A 176 17.73 -5.49 -11.47
N GLU A 177 19.01 -5.26 -11.15
CA GLU A 177 20.17 -5.84 -11.88
C GLU A 177 20.04 -5.79 -13.42
N GLN A 178 19.59 -4.64 -13.96
CA GLN A 178 19.34 -4.38 -15.39
C GLN A 178 18.11 -5.04 -16.03
N GLN A 179 17.35 -5.83 -15.27
CA GLN A 179 16.05 -6.37 -15.66
C GLN A 179 14.92 -5.46 -15.20
N TYR A 180 13.84 -5.44 -15.97
CA TYR A 180 12.62 -4.68 -15.71
C TYR A 180 11.45 -5.66 -15.55
N GLU A 181 10.56 -5.39 -14.62
CA GLU A 181 9.35 -6.20 -14.42
C GLU A 181 8.20 -5.29 -13.97
N LEU A 182 6.98 -5.64 -14.36
CA LEU A 182 5.78 -4.94 -13.90
C LEU A 182 5.61 -5.11 -12.40
N ASN A 183 5.23 -4.02 -11.74
CA ASN A 183 4.67 -4.14 -10.39
C ASN A 183 3.25 -4.74 -10.48
N PRO A 184 2.80 -5.47 -9.43
CA PRO A 184 1.41 -5.89 -9.30
C PRO A 184 0.44 -4.73 -9.58
N LYS A 185 -0.67 -5.02 -10.27
CA LYS A 185 -1.66 -3.99 -10.68
C LYS A 185 -2.24 -3.22 -9.49
N GLU A 186 -2.30 -3.85 -8.33
CA GLU A 186 -2.75 -3.27 -7.06
C GLU A 186 -1.81 -2.19 -6.53
N MET A 187 -0.62 -2.04 -7.12
CA MET A 187 0.36 -1.01 -6.79
C MET A 187 0.35 0.15 -7.80
N TRP A 188 -0.48 0.08 -8.84
CA TRP A 188 -0.52 1.11 -9.88
C TRP A 188 -1.28 2.35 -9.38
N PRO A 189 -0.82 3.57 -9.72
CA PRO A 189 -1.33 4.81 -9.10
C PRO A 189 -2.62 5.40 -9.71
N VAL A 190 -3.39 4.62 -10.47
CA VAL A 190 -4.57 5.03 -11.27
C VAL A 190 -5.59 3.90 -11.44
#